data_AF-A0A920FHI8-F1
#
_entry.id   AF-A0A920FHI8-F1
#
_cell.length_a   1.000
_cell.length_b   1.000
_cell.length_c   1.000
_cell.angle_alpha   90.00
_cell.angle_beta   90.00
_cell.angle_gamma   90.00
#
_symmetry.space_group_name_H-M   'P 1'
#
loop_
_entity.id
_entity.type
_entity.pdbx_description
1 polymer ?
#
loop_
_entity_poly.entity_id
_entity_poly.type
_entity_poly.pdbx_seq_one_letter_code
_entity_poly.pdbx_strand_id
1 'polypeptide(L)' 'MLKIQSEEVISKANIIQVHTFLNNLNNFKHLFPKDKISDWVSNKEQCSLKIQKMYTLELRKSK' A
#
# COMPACT_ATOMS: atom_id res chain seq x y z
N MET A 1 6.44 10.05 18.72
CA MET A 1 5.40 10.16 17.67
C MET A 1 5.77 9.22 16.54
N LEU A 2 4.84 8.39 16.05
CA LEU A 2 5.09 7.53 14.89
C LEU A 2 5.37 8.43 13.66
N LYS A 3 6.51 8.22 13.00
CA LYS A 3 6.88 8.93 11.78
C LYS A 3 6.91 7.92 10.64
N ILE A 4 6.02 8.09 9.66
CA ILE A 4 6.07 7.35 8.41
C ILE A 4 7.11 8.03 7.54
N GLN A 5 8.13 7.29 7.11
CA GLN A 5 9.11 7.74 6.14
C GLN A 5 8.88 6.97 4.86
N SER A 6 8.73 7.68 3.76
CA SER A 6 8.60 7.13 2.41
C SER A 6 9.82 7.52 1.58
N GLU A 7 10.25 6.62 0.72
CA GLU A 7 11.22 6.94 -0.32
C GLU A 7 10.49 7.65 -1.48
N GLU A 8 11.03 8.78 -1.92
CA GLU A 8 10.59 9.44 -3.15
C GLU A 8 11.38 8.89 -4.33
N VAL A 9 10.67 8.42 -5.36
CA VAL A 9 11.27 7.79 -6.53
C VAL A 9 10.69 8.37 -7.82
N ILE A 10 11.52 8.55 -8.83
CA ILE A 10 11.09 8.92 -10.19
C ILE A 10 10.78 7.63 -10.95
N SER A 11 9.51 7.42 -11.30
CA SER A 11 9.09 6.28 -12.12
C SER A 11 9.21 6.61 -13.61
N LYS A 12 9.68 5.64 -14.40
CA LYS A 12 9.66 5.70 -15.87
C LYS A 12 8.28 5.38 -16.47
N ALA A 13 7.33 4.92 -15.64
CA ALA A 13 6.00 4.53 -16.09
C ALA A 13 5.12 5.75 -16.42
N ASN A 14 4.15 5.56 -17.30
CA ASN A 14 3.17 6.60 -17.64
C ASN A 14 2.30 6.94 -16.41
N ILE A 15 2.01 8.23 -16.21
CA ILE A 15 1.16 8.72 -15.12
C ILE A 15 -0.19 8.02 -15.01
N ILE A 16 -0.83 7.69 -16.14
CA ILE A 16 -2.11 6.96 -16.19
C ILE A 16 -1.93 5.54 -15.63
N GLN A 17 -0.84 4.87 -15.98
CA GLN A 17 -0.55 3.53 -15.47
C GLN A 17 -0.28 3.57 -13.95
N VAL A 18 0.50 4.55 -13.49
CA VAL A 18 0.75 4.77 -12.06
C VAL A 18 -0.56 5.06 -11.32
N HIS A 19 -1.39 5.96 -11.85
CA HIS A 19 -2.67 6.32 -11.25
C HIS A 19 -3.64 5.13 -11.20
N THR A 20 -3.74 4.34 -12.26
CA THR A 20 -4.55 3.12 -12.28
C THR A 20 -4.03 2.08 -11.29
N PHE A 21 -2.70 1.93 -11.19
CA PHE A 21 -2.08 1.02 -10.24
C PHE A 21 -2.38 1.42 -8.78
N LEU A 22 -2.19 2.69 -8.43
CA LEU A 22 -2.43 3.23 -7.09
C LEU A 22 -3.92 3.36 -6.74
N ASN A 23 -4.83 3.31 -7.71
CA ASN A 23 -6.28 3.30 -7.44
C ASN A 23 -6.84 1.92 -7.08
N ASN A 24 -6.09 0.85 -7.35
CA ASN A 24 -6.48 -0.51 -7.05
C ASN A 24 -5.77 -0.98 -5.77
N LEU A 25 -6.51 -1.04 -4.66
CA LEU A 25 -5.97 -1.43 -3.36
C LEU A 25 -5.36 -2.84 -3.34
N ASN A 26 -5.77 -3.74 -4.26
CA ASN A 26 -5.16 -5.06 -4.38
C ASN A 26 -3.68 -5.00 -4.78
N ASN A 27 -3.23 -3.89 -5.35
CA ASN A 27 -1.85 -3.68 -5.74
C ASN A 27 -0.95 -3.22 -4.58
N PHE A 28 -1.53 -2.77 -3.46
CA PHE A 28 -0.77 -2.14 -2.37
C PHE A 28 0.19 -3.12 -1.69
N LYS A 29 -0.09 -4.43 -1.72
CA LYS A 29 0.86 -5.47 -1.28
C LYS A 29 2.23 -5.40 -1.97
N HIS A 30 2.33 -4.78 -3.14
CA HIS A 30 3.58 -4.59 -3.88
C HIS A 30 4.35 -3.34 -3.44
N LEU A 31 3.71 -2.42 -2.71
CA LEU A 31 4.31 -1.20 -2.18
C LEU A 31 4.99 -1.42 -0.82
N PHE A 32 4.76 -2.58 -0.20
CA PHE A 32 5.36 -2.96 1.07
C PHE A 32 6.39 -4.08 0.90
N PRO A 33 7.42 -4.15 1.76
CA PRO A 33 8.37 -5.27 1.76
C PRO A 33 7.64 -6.59 2.02
N LYS A 34 7.69 -7.51 1.05
CA LYS A 34 6.92 -8.78 1.08
C LYS A 34 7.28 -9.67 2.25
N ASP A 35 8.54 -9.64 2.67
CA ASP A 35 9.07 -10.37 3.81
C ASP A 35 8.56 -9.82 5.16
N LYS A 36 8.01 -8.60 5.17
CA LYS A 36 7.57 -7.89 6.38
C LYS A 36 6.06 -7.77 6.50
N ILE A 37 5.27 -8.32 5.58
CA ILE A 37 3.81 -8.26 5.66
C ILE A 37 3.18 -9.63 5.89
N SER A 38 2.09 -9.67 6.65
CA SER A 38 1.24 -10.85 6.85
C SER A 38 -0.24 -10.45 6.92
N ASP A 39 -1.13 -11.45 6.95
CA ASP A 39 -2.58 -11.27 7.07
C ASP A 39 -3.18 -10.26 6.07
N TRP A 40 -2.67 -10.28 4.84
CA TRP A 40 -3.14 -9.39 3.77
C TRP A 40 -4.60 -9.67 3.42
N VAL A 41 -5.45 -8.66 3.54
CA VAL A 41 -6.85 -8.68 3.10
C VAL A 41 -7.11 -7.42 2.28
N SER A 42 -7.70 -7.56 1.09
CA SER A 42 -8.03 -6.40 0.25
C SER A 42 -9.27 -6.66 -0.58
N ASN A 43 -10.04 -5.59 -0.78
CA ASN A 43 -11.14 -5.52 -1.72
C ASN A 43 -11.11 -4.15 -2.45
N LYS A 44 -12.20 -3.80 -3.13
CA LYS A 44 -12.28 -2.54 -3.91
C LYS A 44 -12.29 -1.26 -3.05
N GLU A 45 -12.68 -1.36 -1.79
CA GLU A 45 -12.93 -0.22 -0.90
C GLU A 45 -11.89 -0.08 0.20
N GLN A 46 -11.32 -1.20 0.65
CA GLN A 46 -10.35 -1.23 1.73
C GLN A 46 -9.29 -2.32 1.57
N CYS A 47 -8.15 -2.10 2.25
CA CYS A 47 -7.17 -3.16 2.52
C CYS A 47 -6.65 -3.07 3.96
N SER A 48 -6.29 -4.22 4.51
CA SER A 48 -5.66 -4.39 5.81
C SER A 48 -4.44 -5.31 5.69
N LEU A 49 -3.36 -4.95 6.37
CA LEU A 49 -2.15 -5.73 6.44
C LEU A 49 -1.51 -5.60 7.82
N LYS A 50 -0.88 -6.66 8.29
CA LYS A 50 0.04 -6.59 9.43
C LYS A 50 1.45 -6.39 8.92
N ILE A 51 2.15 -5.43 9.50
CA ILE A 51 3.59 -5.26 9.30
C ILE A 51 4.30 -5.92 10.49
N GLN A 52 5.18 -6.88 10.22
CA GLN A 52 5.89 -7.63 11.26
C GLN A 52 6.60 -6.69 12.23
N LYS A 53 6.51 -7.01 13.53
CA LYS A 53 7.08 -6.19 14.62
C LYS A 53 6.54 -4.74 14.66
N MET A 54 5.42 -4.49 14.00
CA MET A 54 4.73 -3.20 13.96
C MET A 54 3.22 -3.41 14.15
N TYR A 55 2.42 -2.42 13.76
CA TYR A 55 0.96 -2.40 13.89
C TYR A 55 0.26 -2.91 12.63
N THR A 56 -1.03 -3.23 12.75
CA THR A 56 -1.92 -3.40 11.60
C THR A 56 -2.16 -2.04 10.96
N LEU A 57 -1.97 -1.96 9.65
CA LEU A 57 -2.33 -0.79 8.86
C LEU A 57 -3.64 -1.07 8.12
N GLU A 58 -4.62 -0.17 8.29
CA GLU A 58 -5.88 -0.21 7.56
C GLU A 58 -6.00 1.04 6.68
N LEU A 59 -6.35 0.82 5.42
CA LEU A 59 -6.55 1.90 4.44
C LEU A 59 -7.96 1.77 3.87
N ARG A 60 -8.70 2.88 3.86
CA ARG A 60 -10.02 3.00 3.25
C ARG A 60 -10.00 4.06 2.16
N LYS A 61 -10.58 3.75 1.01
CA LYS A 61 -10.76 4.71 -0.06
C LYS A 61 -11.80 5.74 0.38
N SER A 62 -11.43 7.03 0.43
CA SER A 62 -12.43 8.08 0.63
C SER A 62 -13.30 8.21 -0.62
N LYS A 63 -14.56 8.59 -0.43
CA LYS A 63 -15.45 8.97 -1.52
C LYS A 63 -14.99 10.26 -2.18
#